data_AF-A0A6N2S1G2-F1
#
_entry.id   AF-A0A6N2S1G2-F1
#
_cell.length_a   1.000
_cell.length_b   1.000
_cell.length_c   1.000
_cell.angle_alpha   90.00
_cell.angle_beta   90.00
_cell.angle_gamma   90.00
#
_symmetry.space_group_name_H-M   'P 1'
#
loop_
_entity.id
_entity.type
_entity.pdbx_description
1 polymer ?
#
loop_
_entity_poly.entity_id
_entity_poly.type
_entity_poly.pdbx_seq_one_letter_code
_entity_poly.pdbx_strand_id
1 'polypeptide(L)'
;MSEYNHTLDTKGRLIIPAKFREVLGEEFVISKGMDGCLFVYANDDWNAFEQKLTSLPLINKEARQFARFFLAGAATVEVDKQGRILLPAALREFAGLEKDVVLVGVGSRVEIWSKDKWENMNSDTDMDEITSAMEGLGLTI
;
A
#
# COMPACT_ATOMS: atom_id res chain seq x y z
N MET A 1 8.96 10.71 0.67
CA MET A 1 7.49 10.80 0.53
C MET A 1 7.21 11.55 -0.75
N SER A 2 6.60 10.88 -1.73
CA SER A 2 6.45 11.35 -3.11
C SER A 2 5.26 10.63 -3.75
N GLU A 3 4.69 11.19 -4.82
CA GLU A 3 3.70 10.53 -5.68
C GLU A 3 4.30 10.23 -7.07
N TYR A 4 3.99 9.07 -7.65
CA TYR A 4 4.41 8.67 -8.99
C TYR A 4 3.28 8.02 -9.78
N ASN A 5 3.04 8.51 -11.00
CA ASN A 5 2.07 7.94 -11.93
C ASN A 5 2.77 6.95 -12.88
N HIS A 6 2.25 5.74 -12.99
CA HIS A 6 2.78 4.68 -13.86
C HIS A 6 1.65 3.86 -14.49
N THR A 7 2.02 2.94 -15.38
CA THR A 7 1.08 1.98 -15.97
C THR A 7 1.50 0.55 -15.69
N LEU A 8 0.52 -0.33 -15.54
CA LEU A 8 0.71 -1.77 -15.61
C LEU A 8 0.88 -2.21 -17.06
N ASP A 9 1.85 -3.09 -17.29
CA ASP A 9 1.95 -3.74 -18.58
C ASP A 9 0.95 -4.91 -18.73
N THR A 10 0.87 -5.46 -19.93
CA THR A 10 -0.05 -6.55 -20.27
C THR A 10 0.18 -7.85 -19.47
N LYS A 11 1.32 -7.98 -18.80
CA LYS A 11 1.66 -9.13 -17.94
C LYS A 11 1.43 -8.81 -16.45
N GLY A 12 0.93 -7.62 -16.13
CA GLY A 12 0.74 -7.17 -14.75
C GLY A 12 2.03 -6.76 -14.05
N ARG A 13 3.06 -6.36 -14.81
CA ARG A 13 4.29 -5.83 -14.23
C ARG A 13 4.18 -4.32 -14.01
N LEU A 14 4.73 -3.86 -12.90
CA LEU A 14 4.74 -2.45 -12.50
C LEU A 14 6.18 -1.96 -12.32
N ILE A 15 6.51 -0.80 -12.90
CA ILE A 15 7.76 -0.10 -12.60
C ILE A 15 7.71 0.43 -11.17
N ILE A 16 8.77 0.15 -10.40
CA ILE A 16 8.98 0.76 -9.08
C ILE A 16 9.91 1.96 -9.24
N PRO A 17 9.45 3.19 -8.91
CA PRO A 17 10.27 4.38 -8.95
C PRO A 17 11.60 4.20 -8.22
N ALA A 18 12.69 4.73 -8.79
CA ALA A 18 14.04 4.54 -8.26
C ALA A 18 14.17 4.93 -6.78
N LYS A 19 13.56 6.05 -6.38
CA LYS A 19 13.55 6.50 -4.97
C LYS A 19 12.86 5.53 -4.01
N PHE A 20 11.85 4.78 -4.47
CA PHE A 20 11.24 3.74 -3.64
C PHE A 20 12.11 2.49 -3.62
N ARG A 21 12.76 2.12 -4.72
CA ARG A 21 13.70 0.99 -4.74
C ARG A 21 14.90 1.19 -3.81
N GLU A 22 15.39 2.42 -3.70
CA GLU A 22 16.47 2.77 -2.75
C GLU A 22 16.11 2.47 -1.29
N VAL A 23 14.82 2.55 -0.94
CA VAL A 23 14.32 2.31 0.43
C VAL A 23 13.84 0.88 0.61
N LEU A 24 13.12 0.33 -0.38
CA LEU A 24 12.52 -1.01 -0.31
C LEU A 24 13.55 -2.13 -0.50
N GLY A 25 14.64 -1.88 -1.24
CA GLY A 25 15.58 -2.90 -1.68
C GLY A 25 15.13 -3.63 -2.95
N GLU A 26 15.79 -4.75 -3.23
CA GLU A 26 15.50 -5.60 -4.41
C GLU A 26 14.35 -6.58 -4.17
N GLU A 27 14.06 -6.91 -2.91
CA GLU A 27 12.99 -7.78 -2.48
C GLU A 27 12.21 -7.11 -1.35
N PHE A 28 10.88 -7.15 -1.42
CA PHE A 28 10.01 -6.51 -0.43
C PHE A 28 8.62 -7.15 -0.41
N VAL A 29 7.78 -6.78 0.57
CA VAL A 29 6.45 -7.36 0.76
C VAL A 29 5.36 -6.43 0.27
N ILE A 30 4.40 -6.99 -0.47
CA ILE A 30 3.15 -6.32 -0.85
C ILE A 30 1.99 -7.03 -0.17
N SER A 31 1.04 -6.27 0.37
CA SER A 31 -0.19 -6.80 0.96
C SER A 31 -1.41 -5.99 0.54
N LYS A 32 -2.60 -6.50 0.85
CA LYS A 32 -3.83 -5.70 0.75
C LYS A 32 -3.73 -4.50 1.69
N GLY A 33 -4.01 -3.32 1.17
CA GLY A 33 -4.10 -2.09 1.94
C GLY A 33 -5.53 -1.77 2.36
N MET A 34 -5.68 -0.69 3.11
CA MET A 34 -6.98 -0.09 3.41
C MET A 34 -7.54 0.62 2.17
N ASP A 35 -8.84 0.88 2.15
CA ASP A 35 -9.51 1.67 1.09
C ASP A 35 -9.36 1.10 -0.33
N GLY A 36 -9.02 -0.19 -0.42
CA GLY A 36 -8.86 -0.89 -1.69
C GLY A 36 -7.57 -0.52 -2.44
N CYS A 37 -6.53 -0.08 -1.74
CA CYS A 37 -5.17 0.04 -2.28
C CYS A 37 -4.31 -1.19 -1.93
N LEU A 38 -3.05 -1.22 -2.37
CA LEU A 38 -2.04 -2.16 -1.86
C LEU A 38 -1.03 -1.44 -0.98
N PHE A 39 -0.56 -2.10 0.07
CA PHE A 39 0.58 -1.62 0.85
C PHE A 39 1.84 -2.35 0.44
N VAL A 40 2.94 -1.61 0.38
CA VAL A 40 4.29 -2.10 0.07
C VAL A 40 5.22 -1.68 1.20
N TYR A 41 5.95 -2.65 1.74
CA TYR A 41 6.84 -2.46 2.88
C TYR A 41 8.21 -3.02 2.57
N ALA A 42 9.26 -2.32 3.00
CA ALA A 42 10.55 -2.95 3.17
C ALA A 42 10.42 -4.10 4.19
N ASN A 43 11.29 -5.11 4.09
CA ASN A 43 11.18 -6.31 4.94
C ASN A 43 11.17 -5.99 6.44
N ASP A 44 12.00 -5.05 6.91
CA ASP A 44 12.03 -4.68 8.33
C ASP A 44 10.72 -4.01 8.79
N ASP A 45 10.15 -3.14 7.96
CA ASP A 45 8.86 -2.50 8.26
C ASP A 45 7.71 -3.51 8.23
N TRP A 46 7.75 -4.46 7.30
CA TRP A 46 6.79 -5.57 7.26
C TRP A 46 6.87 -6.42 8.52
N ASN A 47 8.07 -6.83 8.94
CA ASN A 47 8.27 -7.63 10.14
C ASN A 47 7.70 -6.92 11.39
N ALA A 48 7.95 -5.61 11.51
CA ALA A 48 7.38 -4.82 12.60
C ALA A 48 5.85 -4.74 12.54
N PHE A 49 5.26 -4.67 11.34
CA PHE A 49 3.81 -4.67 11.15
C PHE A 49 3.19 -6.05 11.43
N GLU A 50 3.80 -7.12 10.93
CA GLU A 50 3.40 -8.51 11.17
C GLU A 50 3.41 -8.85 12.66
N GLN A 51 4.43 -8.42 13.40
CA GLN A 51 4.49 -8.61 14.86
C GLN A 51 3.31 -7.95 15.56
N LYS A 52 2.91 -6.74 15.14
CA LYS A 52 1.72 -6.08 15.68
C LYS A 52 0.46 -6.88 15.38
N LEU A 53 0.29 -7.39 14.15
CA LEU A 53 -0.87 -8.18 13.75
C LEU A 53 -0.96 -9.51 14.50
N THR A 54 0.17 -10.20 14.68
CA THR A 54 0.24 -11.50 15.35
C THR A 54 0.12 -11.40 16.88
N SER A 55 0.42 -10.23 17.46
CA SER A 55 0.18 -9.96 18.88
C SER A 55 -1.28 -9.64 19.23
N LEU A 56 -2.17 -9.48 18.24
CA LEU A 56 -3.57 -9.17 18.50
C LEU A 56 -4.30 -10.32 19.22
N PRO A 57 -5.23 -10.01 20.17
CA PRO A 57 -5.93 -11.04 20.93
C PRO A 57 -6.76 -11.99 20.06
N LEU A 58 -6.43 -13.29 20.08
CA LEU A 58 -7.14 -14.30 19.28
C LEU A 58 -8.61 -14.47 19.65
N ILE A 59 -9.05 -14.08 20.84
CA ILE A 59 -10.45 -14.18 21.25
C ILE A 59 -11.33 -13.13 20.53
N ASN A 60 -10.75 -12.00 20.14
CA ASN A 60 -11.43 -10.92 19.44
C ASN A 60 -11.63 -11.27 17.96
N LYS A 61 -12.88 -11.20 17.48
CA LYS A 61 -13.24 -11.61 16.10
C LYS A 61 -12.67 -10.65 15.06
N GLU A 62 -12.77 -9.36 15.34
CA GLU A 62 -12.33 -8.25 14.50
C GLU A 62 -10.80 -8.32 14.34
N ALA A 63 -10.06 -8.58 15.42
CA ALA A 63 -8.62 -8.81 15.41
C ALA A 63 -8.23 -9.96 14.46
N ARG A 64 -8.92 -11.11 14.56
CA ARG A 64 -8.67 -12.25 13.65
C ARG A 64 -9.00 -11.91 12.19
N GLN A 65 -10.04 -11.11 11.94
CA GLN A 65 -10.39 -10.66 10.59
C GLN A 65 -9.31 -9.73 10.03
N PHE A 66 -8.86 -8.77 10.83
CA PHE A 66 -7.81 -7.81 10.46
C PHE A 66 -6.48 -8.53 10.16
N ALA A 67 -6.02 -9.40 11.06
CA ALA A 67 -4.80 -10.18 10.82
C ALA A 67 -4.89 -11.03 9.55
N ARG A 68 -6.01 -11.73 9.31
CA ARG A 68 -6.20 -12.49 8.06
C ARG A 68 -6.21 -11.61 6.83
N PHE A 69 -6.84 -10.43 6.90
CA PHE A 69 -6.96 -9.53 5.76
C PHE A 69 -5.58 -9.13 5.21
N PHE A 70 -4.66 -8.71 6.09
CA PHE A 70 -3.31 -8.33 5.69
C PHE A 70 -2.42 -9.53 5.41
N LEU A 71 -2.33 -10.49 6.35
CA LEU A 71 -1.35 -11.58 6.27
C LEU A 71 -1.67 -12.59 5.16
N ALA A 72 -2.95 -12.96 4.97
CA ALA A 72 -3.31 -13.88 3.88
C ALA A 72 -3.23 -13.22 2.50
N GLY A 73 -3.21 -11.89 2.46
CA GLY A 73 -3.05 -11.09 1.24
C GLY A 73 -1.61 -10.66 0.98
N ALA A 74 -0.63 -11.07 1.81
CA ALA A 74 0.75 -10.67 1.67
C ALA A 74 1.52 -11.57 0.72
N ALA A 75 2.45 -10.99 -0.05
CA ALA A 75 3.35 -11.69 -0.94
C ALA A 75 4.68 -10.95 -1.04
N THR A 76 5.77 -11.70 -1.00
CA THR A 76 7.10 -11.19 -1.33
C THR A 76 7.23 -11.06 -2.85
N VAL A 77 7.80 -9.95 -3.30
CA VAL A 77 8.10 -9.70 -4.72
C VAL A 77 9.53 -9.24 -4.87
N GLU A 78 10.10 -9.54 -6.04
CA GLU A 78 11.45 -9.14 -6.42
C GLU A 78 11.43 -8.17 -7.61
N VAL A 79 12.37 -7.24 -7.59
CA VAL A 79 12.58 -6.28 -8.66
C VAL A 79 13.44 -6.91 -9.78
N ASP A 80 12.90 -6.91 -10.99
CA ASP A 80 13.64 -7.36 -12.18
C ASP A 80 14.71 -6.36 -12.62
N LYS A 81 15.56 -6.75 -13.58
CA LYS A 81 16.64 -5.91 -14.11
C LYS A 81 16.17 -4.57 -14.74
N GLN A 82 14.88 -4.42 -15.01
CA GLN A 82 14.28 -3.19 -15.54
C GLN A 82 13.64 -2.34 -14.44
N GLY A 83 13.79 -2.71 -13.17
CA GLY A 83 13.20 -1.99 -12.05
C GLY A 83 11.72 -2.26 -11.87
N ARG A 84 11.19 -3.40 -12.38
CA ARG A 84 9.77 -3.76 -12.28
C ARG A 84 9.55 -4.92 -11.34
N ILE A 85 8.35 -5.01 -10.81
CA ILE A 85 7.84 -6.21 -10.13
C ILE A 85 6.74 -6.85 -10.95
N LEU A 86 6.52 -8.15 -10.76
CA LEU A 86 5.28 -8.81 -11.18
C LEU A 86 4.27 -8.72 -10.04
N LEU A 87 3.17 -7.98 -10.22
CA LEU A 87 2.14 -7.90 -9.19
C LEU A 87 1.28 -9.18 -9.19
N PRO A 88 1.13 -9.86 -8.04
CA PRO A 88 0.24 -11.01 -7.91
C PRO A 88 -1.18 -10.67 -8.39
N ALA A 89 -1.78 -11.57 -9.18
CA ALA A 89 -3.08 -11.33 -9.80
C ALA A 89 -4.18 -11.03 -8.77
N ALA A 90 -4.21 -11.76 -7.66
CA ALA A 90 -5.19 -11.56 -6.58
C ALA A 90 -5.08 -10.18 -5.92
N LEU A 91 -3.87 -9.59 -5.84
CA LEU A 91 -3.67 -8.24 -5.31
C LEU A 91 -4.09 -7.19 -6.32
N ARG A 92 -3.79 -7.38 -7.61
CA ARG A 92 -4.28 -6.50 -8.68
C ARG A 92 -5.79 -6.45 -8.73
N GLU A 93 -6.44 -7.61 -8.66
CA GLU A 93 -7.90 -7.72 -8.64
C GLU A 93 -8.50 -7.03 -7.41
N PHE A 94 -7.95 -7.31 -6.21
CA PHE A 94 -8.40 -6.66 -4.97
C PHE A 94 -8.34 -5.13 -5.06
N ALA A 95 -7.22 -4.59 -5.54
CA ALA A 95 -7.03 -3.15 -5.62
C ALA A 95 -7.65 -2.51 -6.87
N GLY A 96 -8.22 -3.30 -7.79
CA GLY A 96 -8.79 -2.80 -9.05
C GLY A 96 -7.73 -2.16 -9.96
N LEU A 97 -6.52 -2.73 -10.00
CA LEU A 97 -5.42 -2.21 -10.80
C LEU A 97 -5.49 -2.77 -12.23
N GLU A 98 -6.03 -1.98 -13.15
CA GLU A 98 -6.19 -2.38 -14.56
C GLU A 98 -5.04 -1.87 -15.43
N LYS A 99 -4.80 -0.56 -15.43
CA LYS A 99 -3.79 0.07 -16.29
C LYS A 99 -3.08 1.21 -15.57
N ASP A 100 -3.75 2.33 -15.36
CA ASP A 100 -3.16 3.53 -14.78
C ASP A 100 -3.13 3.41 -13.26
N VAL A 101 -1.93 3.56 -12.69
CA VAL A 101 -1.69 3.37 -11.26
C VAL A 101 -0.88 4.52 -10.67
N VAL A 102 -1.12 4.76 -9.39
CA VAL A 102 -0.41 5.79 -8.61
C VAL A 102 0.31 5.11 -7.45
N LEU A 103 1.60 5.41 -7.29
CA LEU A 103 2.39 4.98 -6.14
C LEU A 103 2.64 6.18 -5.23
N VAL A 104 2.27 6.05 -3.96
CA VAL A 104 2.31 7.14 -2.97
C VAL A 104 3.12 6.70 -1.77
N GLY A 105 4.18 7.44 -1.42
CA GLY A 105 4.96 7.16 -0.22
C GLY A 105 4.33 7.80 1.02
N VAL A 106 3.86 6.98 1.96
CA VAL A 106 3.15 7.40 3.18
C VAL A 106 3.90 6.86 4.42
N GLY A 107 4.73 7.71 5.03
CA GLY A 107 5.54 7.31 6.18
C GLY A 107 6.49 6.14 5.85
N SER A 108 6.31 4.99 6.50
CA SER A 108 7.13 3.78 6.35
C SER A 108 6.60 2.79 5.30
N ARG A 109 5.62 3.18 4.47
CA ARG A 109 5.09 2.34 3.40
C ARG A 109 4.93 3.09 2.10
N VAL A 110 4.85 2.34 1.02
CA VAL A 110 4.32 2.83 -0.26
C VAL A 110 2.93 2.25 -0.45
N GLU A 111 2.01 3.05 -0.94
CA GLU A 111 0.68 2.61 -1.33
C GLU A 111 0.59 2.56 -2.85
N ILE A 112 -0.06 1.54 -3.39
CA ILE A 112 -0.34 1.42 -4.84
C ILE A 112 -1.84 1.49 -5.04
N TRP A 113 -2.26 2.45 -5.84
CA TRP A 113 -3.65 2.75 -6.12
C TRP A 113 -3.96 2.59 -7.60
N SER A 114 -5.22 2.25 -7.90
CA SER A 114 -5.79 2.59 -9.21
C SER A 114 -5.90 4.10 -9.28
N LYS A 115 -5.53 4.69 -10.41
CA LYS A 115 -5.54 6.14 -10.58
C LYS A 115 -6.92 6.73 -10.30
N ASP A 116 -7.98 6.11 -10.83
CA ASP A 116 -9.35 6.58 -10.63
C ASP A 116 -9.75 6.59 -9.14
N LYS A 117 -9.34 5.55 -8.39
CA LYS A 117 -9.62 5.49 -6.94
C LYS A 117 -8.87 6.57 -6.17
N TRP A 118 -7.61 6.82 -6.52
CA TRP A 118 -6.79 7.85 -5.90
C TRP A 118 -7.36 9.25 -6.14
N GLU A 119 -7.76 9.53 -7.38
CA GLU A 119 -8.34 10.82 -7.76
C GLU A 119 -9.69 11.06 -7.06
N ASN A 120 -10.55 10.05 -6.98
CA ASN A 120 -11.83 10.17 -6.27
C ASN A 120 -11.64 10.41 -4.76
N MET A 121 -10.70 9.71 -4.12
CA MET A 121 -10.42 9.90 -2.69
C MET A 121 -9.90 11.32 -2.40
N ASN A 122 -9.03 11.84 -3.27
CA ASN A 122 -8.46 13.18 -3.10
C ASN A 122 -9.42 14.30 -3.53
N SER A 123 -10.35 14.06 -4.45
CA SER A 123 -11.34 15.07 -4.84
C SER A 123 -12.37 15.34 -3.75
N ASP A 124 -12.65 14.34 -2.90
CA ASP A 124 -13.57 14.45 -1.77
C ASP A 124 -12.91 15.07 -0.53
N THR A 125 -11.65 15.50 -0.63
CA THR A 125 -10.90 16.05 0.50
C THR A 125 -11.21 17.54 0.66
N ASP A 126 -12.15 17.86 1.56
CA ASP A 126 -12.44 19.23 2.00
C ASP A 126 -11.40 19.70 3.02
N MET A 127 -10.80 20.87 2.80
CA MET A 127 -9.79 21.45 3.69
C MET A 127 -10.35 21.77 5.09
N ASP A 128 -11.64 22.09 5.19
CA ASP A 128 -12.31 22.34 6.47
C ASP A 128 -12.52 21.03 7.24
N GLU A 129 -12.82 19.93 6.53
CA GLU A 129 -12.87 18.59 7.12
C GLU A 129 -11.51 18.10 7.58
N ILE A 130 -10.44 18.33 6.78
CA ILE A 130 -9.06 18.01 7.21
C ILE A 130 -8.72 18.77 8.49
N THR A 131 -8.99 20.08 8.53
CA THR A 131 -8.65 20.92 9.69
C THR A 131 -9.37 20.41 10.95
N SER A 132 -10.66 20.11 10.82
CA SER A 132 -11.46 19.54 11.92
C SER A 132 -10.95 18.17 12.37
N ALA A 133 -10.56 17.30 11.43
CA ALA A 133 -10.00 16.00 11.73
C ALA A 133 -8.61 16.11 12.39
N MET A 134 -7.78 17.04 11.96
CA MET A 134 -6.47 17.31 12.56
C MET A 134 -6.61 17.68 14.04
N GLU A 135 -7.54 18.58 14.38
CA GLU A 135 -7.85 18.93 15.78
C GLU A 135 -8.31 17.70 16.58
N GLY A 136 -9.25 16.92 16.03
CA GLY A 136 -9.77 15.72 16.69
C GLY A 136 -8.74 14.60 16.90
N LEU A 137 -7.72 14.53 16.04
CA LEU A 137 -6.59 13.60 16.14
C LEU A 137 -5.45 14.14 17.00
N GLY A 138 -5.57 15.36 17.55
CA GLY A 138 -4.57 15.98 18.41
C GLY A 138 -3.33 16.50 17.67
N LEU A 139 -3.44 16.74 16.36
CA LEU A 139 -2.40 17.34 15.53
C LEU A 139 -2.64 18.84 15.41
N THR A 140 -2.10 19.62 16.35
CA THR A 140 -2.08 21.09 16.27
C THR A 140 -0.76 21.57 15.65
N ILE A 141 -0.85 22.38 14.60
CA ILE A 141 0.28 23.08 13.97
C ILE A 141 0.37 24.53 14.45
#